data_AF-A0A6G2DM81-F1
#
_entry.id   AF-A0A6G2DM81-F1
#
_cell.length_a   1.000
_cell.length_b   1.000
_cell.length_c   1.000
_cell.angle_alpha   90.00
_cell.angle_beta   90.00
_cell.angle_gamma   90.00
#
_symmetry.space_group_name_H-M   'P 1'
#
loop_
_entity.id
_entity.type
_entity.pdbx_description
1 polymer ?
#
loop_
_entity_poly.entity_id
_entity_poly.type
_entity_poly.pdbx_seq_one_letter_code
_entity_poly.pdbx_strand_id
1 'polypeptide(L)'
;MTFTTIKDDIKAFGKKKHGYMTGYIAKQEELHKQLQNGMIGKKYAKDQLEAYKLEGDTYSRDTYNKIHAEIEKQHELELEALKEKELSVTADDVAELTLLASMKMTKDELLGYFEKYKNKPLAIKKLWSIAEPYPEITINLELFNAEQALESLILFFKRQLSYCHYSLLINGDKIQAVTTEMVVNSDAPELDRRLDEYLNK
;
A
#
# COMPACT_ATOMS: atom_id res chain seq x y z
N MET A 1 11.98 -5.25 -10.29
CA MET A 1 11.90 -4.81 -8.88
C MET A 1 10.94 -5.75 -8.17
N THR A 2 10.95 -5.93 -6.85
CA THR A 2 9.99 -6.82 -6.16
C THR A 2 9.07 -6.00 -5.25
N PHE A 3 7.96 -6.58 -4.79
CA PHE A 3 7.11 -5.93 -3.77
C PHE A 3 7.88 -5.59 -2.49
N THR A 4 8.88 -6.39 -2.11
CA THR A 4 9.78 -6.07 -0.99
C THR A 4 10.54 -4.76 -1.24
N THR A 5 11.10 -4.58 -2.44
CA THR A 5 11.81 -3.34 -2.78
C THR A 5 10.85 -2.14 -2.82
N ILE A 6 9.66 -2.30 -3.41
CA ILE A 6 8.65 -1.23 -3.45
C ILE A 6 8.25 -0.79 -2.05
N LYS A 7 8.00 -1.74 -1.15
CA LYS A 7 7.70 -1.50 0.26
C LYS A 7 8.82 -0.69 0.94
N ASP A 8 10.07 -1.10 0.74
CA ASP A 8 11.22 -0.41 1.33
C ASP A 8 11.41 1.00 0.74
N ASP A 9 11.16 1.18 -0.55
CA ASP A 9 11.18 2.49 -1.21
C ASP A 9 10.10 3.43 -0.68
N ILE A 10 8.87 2.94 -0.42
CA ILE A 10 7.80 3.72 0.23
C ILE A 10 8.23 4.17 1.63
N LYS A 11 8.82 3.27 2.43
CA LYS A 11 9.34 3.61 3.77
C LYS A 11 10.44 4.66 3.71
N ALA A 12 11.39 4.50 2.79
CA ALA A 12 12.47 5.45 2.59
C ALA A 12 11.94 6.82 2.13
N PHE A 13 10.93 6.83 1.27
CA PHE A 13 10.28 8.04 0.79
C PHE A 13 9.63 8.82 1.94
N GLY A 14 8.83 8.15 2.78
CA GLY A 14 8.21 8.76 3.95
C GLY A 14 9.24 9.37 4.92
N LYS A 15 10.30 8.62 5.24
CA LYS A 15 11.40 9.11 6.10
C LYS A 15 12.10 10.34 5.51
N LYS A 16 12.40 10.33 4.21
CA LYS A 16 13.08 11.45 3.57
C LYS A 16 12.18 12.68 3.47
N LYS A 17 10.89 12.51 3.22
CA LYS A 17 9.89 13.60 3.25
C LYS A 17 9.76 14.22 4.63
N HIS A 18 9.71 13.42 5.68
CA HIS A 18 9.73 13.92 7.06
C HIS A 18 11.03 14.71 7.33
N GLY A 19 12.18 14.22 6.86
CA GLY A 19 13.46 14.95 6.94
C GLY A 19 13.43 16.32 6.27
N TYR A 20 12.77 16.47 5.12
CA TYR A 20 12.54 17.79 4.51
C TYR A 20 11.64 18.69 5.36
N MET A 21 10.62 18.16 6.02
CA MET A 21 9.77 18.96 6.91
C MET A 21 10.56 19.50 8.10
N THR A 22 11.30 18.64 8.80
CA THR A 22 12.11 19.04 9.95
C THR A 22 13.25 19.97 9.54
N GLY A 23 13.88 19.73 8.40
CA GLY A 23 14.92 20.60 7.87
C GLY A 23 14.39 21.98 7.44
N TYR A 24 13.19 22.06 6.89
CA TYR A 24 12.54 23.35 6.59
C TYR A 24 12.28 24.15 7.86
N ILE A 25 11.76 23.51 8.92
CA ILE A 25 11.53 24.15 10.22
C ILE A 25 12.85 24.69 10.79
N ALA A 26 13.92 23.88 10.80
CA ALA A 26 15.22 24.29 11.30
C ALA A 26 15.80 25.47 10.49
N LYS A 27 15.70 25.42 9.16
CA LYS A 27 16.16 26.50 8.27
C LYS A 27 15.36 27.78 8.48
N GLN A 28 14.04 27.66 8.72
CA GLN A 28 13.19 28.81 9.04
C GLN A 28 13.62 29.48 10.34
N GLU A 29 13.92 28.71 11.39
CA GLU A 29 14.40 29.23 12.67
C GLU A 29 15.78 29.90 12.56
N GLU A 30 16.69 29.28 11.80
CA GLU A 30 18.02 29.82 11.55
C GLU A 30 17.94 31.18 10.83
N LEU A 31 17.21 31.23 9.71
CA LEU A 31 17.04 32.45 8.93
C LEU A 31 16.31 33.52 9.72
N HIS A 32 15.35 33.15 10.58
CA HIS A 32 14.68 34.10 11.47
C HIS A 32 15.67 34.76 12.45
N LYS A 33 16.57 33.98 13.06
CA LYS A 33 17.62 34.52 13.95
C LYS A 33 18.58 35.44 13.20
N GLN A 34 19.04 35.04 12.02
CA GLN A 34 19.93 35.88 11.19
C GLN A 34 19.25 37.20 10.77
N LEU A 35 17.95 37.15 10.47
CA LEU A 35 17.14 38.33 10.14
C LEU A 35 17.03 39.28 11.34
N GLN A 36 16.71 38.76 12.53
CA GLN A 36 16.61 39.58 13.74
C GLN A 36 17.94 40.25 14.12
N ASN A 37 19.06 39.56 13.87
CA ASN A 37 20.40 40.09 14.10
C ASN A 37 20.89 41.04 12.99
N GLY A 38 20.07 41.33 11.96
CA GLY A 38 20.43 42.21 10.86
C GLY A 38 21.50 41.65 9.91
N MET A 39 21.80 40.36 9.98
CA MET A 39 22.85 39.70 9.18
C MET A 39 22.41 39.45 7.74
N ILE A 40 21.11 39.27 7.50
CA ILE A 40 20.53 39.01 6.18
C ILE A 40 19.30 39.88 5.93
N GLY A 41 19.00 40.12 4.64
CA GLY A 41 17.78 40.80 4.22
C GLY A 41 16.56 39.85 4.14
N LYS A 42 15.35 40.41 4.30
CA LYS A 42 14.08 39.67 4.19
C LYS A 42 13.94 38.90 2.87
N LYS A 43 14.38 39.50 1.77
CA LYS A 43 14.34 38.85 0.45
C LYS A 43 15.21 37.60 0.41
N TYR A 44 16.45 37.68 0.89
CA TYR A 44 17.36 36.54 0.94
C TYR A 44 16.81 35.39 1.79
N ALA A 45 16.26 35.71 2.98
CA ALA A 45 15.64 34.70 3.84
C ALA A 45 14.47 33.97 3.14
N LYS A 46 13.63 34.73 2.42
CA LYS A 46 12.52 34.17 1.65
C LYS A 46 13.01 33.27 0.52
N ASP A 47 13.94 33.74 -0.31
CA ASP A 47 14.49 33.00 -1.44
C ASP A 47 15.14 31.67 -0.98
N GLN A 48 15.81 31.67 0.17
CA GLN A 48 16.43 30.47 0.76
C GLN A 48 15.42 29.42 1.24
N LEU A 49 14.26 29.85 1.76
CA LEU A 49 13.17 28.94 2.14
C LEU A 49 12.43 28.41 0.91
N GLU A 50 12.17 29.25 -0.07
CA GLU A 50 11.52 28.84 -1.33
C GLU A 50 12.37 27.83 -2.09
N ALA A 51 13.69 28.05 -2.18
CA ALA A 51 14.61 27.11 -2.80
C ALA A 51 14.63 25.75 -2.10
N TYR A 52 14.65 25.74 -0.76
CA TYR A 52 14.62 24.50 0.03
C TYR A 52 13.30 23.74 -0.17
N LYS A 53 12.18 24.47 -0.14
CA LYS A 53 10.86 23.87 -0.38
C LYS A 53 10.77 23.27 -1.79
N LEU A 54 11.24 24.00 -2.80
CA LEU A 54 11.24 23.56 -4.19
C LEU A 54 12.07 22.27 -4.38
N GLU A 55 13.22 22.17 -3.72
CA GLU A 55 14.05 20.96 -3.73
C GLU A 55 13.25 19.76 -3.18
N GLY A 56 12.64 19.91 -2.01
CA GLY A 56 11.85 18.85 -1.39
C GLY A 56 10.57 18.49 -2.17
N ASP A 57 9.89 19.47 -2.77
CA ASP A 57 8.71 19.24 -3.62
C ASP A 57 9.08 18.55 -4.93
N THR A 58 10.24 18.89 -5.53
CA THR A 58 10.78 18.21 -6.71
C THR A 58 11.11 16.76 -6.39
N TYR A 59 11.85 16.52 -5.31
CA TYR A 59 12.11 15.16 -4.82
C TYR A 59 10.81 14.39 -4.58
N SER A 60 9.81 15.03 -3.97
CA SER A 60 8.50 14.44 -3.66
C SER A 60 7.78 13.95 -4.91
N ARG A 61 7.71 14.79 -5.95
CA ARG A 61 7.06 14.47 -7.21
C ARG A 61 7.80 13.37 -7.97
N ASP A 62 9.11 13.50 -8.10
CA ASP A 62 9.90 12.60 -8.94
C ASP A 62 9.95 11.20 -8.30
N THR A 63 10.09 11.12 -6.98
CA THR A 63 10.05 9.86 -6.23
C THR A 63 8.65 9.22 -6.27
N TYR A 64 7.59 10.01 -6.08
CA TYR A 64 6.21 9.52 -6.18
C TYR A 64 5.94 8.88 -7.53
N ASN A 65 6.24 9.58 -8.63
CA ASN A 65 6.02 9.08 -9.98
C ASN A 65 6.83 7.81 -10.26
N LYS A 66 8.09 7.76 -9.79
CA LYS A 66 8.94 6.59 -9.94
C LYS A 66 8.35 5.36 -9.23
N ILE A 67 8.03 5.48 -7.94
CA ILE A 67 7.52 4.36 -7.15
C ILE A 67 6.15 3.93 -7.68
N HIS A 68 5.29 4.88 -8.08
CA HIS A 68 3.99 4.58 -8.68
C HIS A 68 4.14 3.74 -9.96
N ALA A 69 5.06 4.12 -10.85
CA ALA A 69 5.32 3.34 -12.07
C ALA A 69 5.82 1.92 -11.77
N GLU A 70 6.68 1.75 -10.77
CA GLU A 70 7.15 0.42 -10.35
C GLU A 70 6.04 -0.41 -9.69
N ILE A 71 5.09 0.21 -8.97
CA ILE A 71 3.89 -0.47 -8.46
C ILE A 71 3.06 -1.03 -9.62
N GLU A 72 2.72 -0.22 -10.63
CA GLU A 72 1.91 -0.69 -11.77
C GLU A 72 2.63 -1.81 -12.52
N LYS A 73 3.93 -1.63 -12.79
CA LYS A 73 4.72 -2.64 -13.48
C LYS A 73 4.76 -3.96 -12.73
N GLN A 74 4.97 -3.92 -11.42
CA GLN A 74 5.02 -5.15 -10.63
C GLN A 74 3.62 -5.79 -10.48
N HIS A 75 2.57 -4.97 -10.43
CA HIS A 75 1.18 -5.44 -10.45
C HIS A 75 0.88 -6.22 -11.73
N GLU A 76 1.21 -5.67 -12.90
CA GLU A 76 1.02 -6.36 -14.18
C GLU A 76 1.78 -7.68 -14.26
N LEU A 77 3.05 -7.69 -13.82
CA LEU A 77 3.89 -8.90 -13.81
C LEU A 77 3.30 -10.00 -12.91
N GLU A 78 2.86 -9.62 -11.71
CA GLU A 78 2.28 -10.58 -10.78
C GLU A 78 0.92 -11.09 -11.26
N LEU A 79 0.09 -10.20 -11.82
CA LEU A 79 -1.22 -10.55 -12.37
C LEU A 79 -1.09 -11.54 -13.53
N GLU A 80 -0.11 -11.36 -14.41
CA GLU A 80 0.15 -12.30 -15.50
C GLU A 80 0.64 -13.65 -14.96
N ALA A 81 1.54 -13.65 -13.97
CA ALA A 81 1.99 -14.87 -13.32
C ALA A 81 0.87 -15.61 -12.58
N LEU A 82 -0.14 -14.89 -12.06
CA LEU A 82 -1.34 -15.51 -11.50
C LEU A 82 -2.17 -16.18 -12.58
N LYS A 83 -2.45 -15.51 -13.70
CA LYS A 83 -3.19 -16.07 -14.83
C LYS A 83 -2.55 -17.33 -15.41
N GLU A 84 -1.22 -17.37 -15.52
CA GLU A 84 -0.50 -18.57 -15.97
C GLU A 84 -0.69 -19.78 -15.04
N LYS A 85 -0.93 -19.53 -13.74
CA LYS A 85 -1.16 -20.57 -12.72
C LYS A 85 -2.63 -20.96 -12.59
N GLU A 86 -3.55 -20.23 -13.21
CA GLU A 86 -4.98 -20.52 -13.14
C GLU A 86 -5.31 -21.83 -13.87
N LEU A 87 -5.99 -22.71 -13.17
CA LEU A 87 -6.58 -23.91 -13.74
C LEU A 87 -8.01 -23.62 -14.18
N SER A 88 -8.38 -24.16 -15.34
CA SER A 88 -9.76 -24.14 -15.80
C SER A 88 -10.64 -25.03 -14.93
N VAL A 89 -11.92 -24.67 -14.84
CA VAL A 89 -12.95 -25.51 -14.22
C VAL A 89 -13.36 -26.57 -15.23
N THR A 90 -13.33 -27.83 -14.80
CA THR A 90 -13.74 -29.00 -15.57
C THR A 90 -15.22 -29.31 -15.35
N ALA A 91 -15.80 -30.18 -16.18
CA ALA A 91 -17.18 -30.61 -16.01
C ALA A 91 -17.44 -31.28 -14.63
N ASP A 92 -16.46 -32.05 -14.13
CA ASP A 92 -16.54 -32.71 -12.83
C ASP A 92 -16.55 -31.67 -11.69
N ASP A 93 -15.73 -30.62 -11.81
CA ASP A 93 -15.73 -29.51 -10.84
C ASP A 93 -17.09 -28.80 -10.84
N VAL A 94 -17.69 -28.56 -12.01
CA VAL A 94 -19.03 -27.95 -12.11
C VAL A 94 -20.08 -28.84 -11.45
N ALA A 95 -20.02 -30.15 -11.69
CA ALA A 95 -20.95 -31.11 -11.09
C ALA A 95 -20.83 -31.14 -9.56
N GLU A 96 -19.60 -31.18 -9.04
CA GLU A 96 -19.34 -31.14 -7.60
C GLU A 96 -19.83 -29.82 -6.97
N LEU A 97 -19.48 -28.67 -7.54
CA LEU A 97 -19.93 -27.36 -7.03
C LEU A 97 -21.45 -27.19 -7.10
N THR A 98 -22.10 -27.79 -8.10
CA THR A 98 -23.57 -27.80 -8.21
C THR A 98 -24.19 -28.64 -7.11
N LEU A 99 -23.61 -29.81 -6.80
CA LEU A 99 -24.04 -30.64 -5.69
C LEU A 99 -23.88 -29.89 -4.36
N LEU A 100 -22.71 -29.27 -4.12
CA LEU A 100 -22.43 -28.49 -2.92
C LEU A 100 -23.45 -27.37 -2.70
N ALA A 101 -23.88 -26.69 -3.76
CA ALA A 101 -24.90 -25.64 -3.69
C ALA A 101 -26.28 -26.12 -3.19
N SER A 102 -26.55 -27.42 -3.26
CA SER A 102 -27.81 -28.02 -2.78
C SER A 102 -27.72 -28.58 -1.36
N MET A 103 -26.52 -28.56 -0.75
CA MET A 103 -26.26 -29.11 0.58
C MET A 103 -26.08 -28.00 1.61
N LYS A 104 -26.45 -28.28 2.86
CA LYS A 104 -26.05 -27.45 4.00
C LYS A 104 -24.65 -27.89 4.43
N MET A 105 -23.72 -26.94 4.53
CA MET A 105 -22.33 -27.21 4.87
C MET A 105 -21.94 -26.51 6.16
N THR A 106 -20.97 -27.09 6.86
CA THR A 106 -20.26 -26.44 7.95
C THR A 106 -19.14 -25.55 7.43
N LYS A 107 -18.63 -24.66 8.28
CA LYS A 107 -17.49 -23.79 7.97
C LYS A 107 -16.25 -24.58 7.56
N ASP A 108 -15.94 -25.65 8.29
CA ASP A 108 -14.71 -26.43 8.06
C ASP A 108 -14.76 -27.19 6.74
N GLU A 109 -15.93 -27.72 6.36
CA GLU A 109 -16.14 -28.34 5.05
C GLU A 109 -15.96 -27.32 3.91
N LEU A 110 -16.56 -26.14 4.04
CA LEU A 110 -16.40 -25.05 3.07
C LEU A 110 -14.94 -24.64 2.90
N LEU A 111 -14.19 -24.49 4.00
CA LEU A 111 -12.75 -24.19 3.96
C LEU A 111 -11.94 -25.26 3.22
N GLY A 112 -12.26 -26.54 3.42
CA GLY A 112 -11.63 -27.63 2.68
C GLY A 112 -11.84 -27.51 1.16
N TYR A 113 -13.04 -27.09 0.74
CA TYR A 113 -13.31 -26.85 -0.68
C TYR A 113 -12.61 -25.59 -1.22
N PHE A 114 -12.54 -24.51 -0.45
CA PHE A 114 -11.77 -23.33 -0.82
C PHE A 114 -10.29 -23.68 -1.05
N GLU A 115 -9.70 -24.51 -0.20
CA GLU A 115 -8.32 -24.96 -0.35
C GLU A 115 -8.14 -25.86 -1.58
N LYS A 116 -9.06 -26.81 -1.81
CA LYS A 116 -9.08 -27.67 -3.00
C LYS A 116 -9.12 -26.86 -4.31
N TYR A 117 -9.90 -25.77 -4.31
CA TYR A 117 -10.20 -24.97 -5.49
C TYR A 117 -9.35 -23.68 -5.62
N LYS A 118 -8.35 -23.46 -4.76
CA LYS A 118 -7.59 -22.20 -4.66
C LYS A 118 -6.95 -21.69 -5.96
N ASN A 119 -6.65 -22.59 -6.90
CA ASN A 119 -6.08 -22.24 -8.22
C ASN A 119 -7.14 -22.20 -9.34
N LYS A 120 -8.44 -22.27 -9.02
CA LYS A 120 -9.55 -22.21 -9.98
C LYS A 120 -10.45 -21.02 -9.63
N PRO A 121 -10.16 -19.79 -10.10
CA PRO A 121 -10.87 -18.58 -9.66
C PRO A 121 -12.40 -18.63 -9.87
N LEU A 122 -12.85 -19.28 -10.94
CA LEU A 122 -14.29 -19.46 -11.19
C LEU A 122 -14.95 -20.39 -10.18
N ALA A 123 -14.25 -21.44 -9.73
CA ALA A 123 -14.72 -22.32 -8.66
C ALA A 123 -14.78 -21.58 -7.32
N ILE A 124 -13.77 -20.77 -7.02
CA ILE A 124 -13.76 -19.91 -5.81
C ILE A 124 -14.95 -18.94 -5.82
N LYS A 125 -15.22 -18.26 -6.95
CA LYS A 125 -16.41 -17.40 -7.10
C LYS A 125 -17.71 -18.16 -6.85
N LYS A 126 -17.83 -19.40 -7.33
CA LYS A 126 -19.02 -20.23 -7.09
C LYS A 126 -19.15 -20.64 -5.63
N LEU A 127 -18.05 -21.04 -4.98
CA LEU A 127 -18.03 -21.35 -3.54
C LEU A 127 -18.44 -20.15 -2.68
N TRP A 128 -18.06 -18.93 -3.08
CA TRP A 128 -18.54 -17.71 -2.41
C TRP A 128 -20.06 -17.57 -2.47
N SER A 129 -20.66 -17.75 -3.64
CA SER A 129 -22.14 -17.72 -3.76
C SER A 129 -22.84 -18.81 -2.95
N ILE A 130 -22.16 -19.94 -2.69
CA ILE A 130 -22.68 -21.01 -1.83
C ILE A 130 -22.61 -20.59 -0.35
N ALA A 131 -21.58 -19.85 0.06
CA ALA A 131 -21.38 -19.41 1.44
C ALA A 131 -22.21 -18.18 1.84
N GLU A 132 -22.55 -17.30 0.89
CA GLU A 132 -23.27 -16.04 1.10
C GLU A 132 -24.56 -16.15 1.95
N PRO A 133 -25.41 -17.18 1.79
CA PRO A 133 -26.62 -17.34 2.61
C PRO A 133 -26.38 -17.73 4.07
N TYR A 134 -25.14 -18.03 4.47
CA TYR A 134 -24.77 -18.53 5.81
C TYR A 134 -23.93 -17.50 6.58
N PRO A 135 -24.56 -16.47 7.18
CA PRO A 135 -23.85 -15.39 7.87
C PRO A 135 -23.01 -15.85 9.08
N GLU A 136 -23.32 -17.02 9.66
CA GLU A 136 -22.53 -17.67 10.69
C GLU A 136 -21.17 -18.19 10.20
N ILE A 137 -20.99 -18.35 8.88
CA ILE A 137 -19.76 -18.82 8.25
C ILE A 137 -18.92 -17.59 7.85
N THR A 138 -18.21 -17.01 8.82
CA THR A 138 -17.23 -15.95 8.53
C THR A 138 -15.94 -16.58 7.99
N ILE A 139 -15.75 -16.57 6.68
CA ILE A 139 -14.51 -16.97 5.99
C ILE A 139 -13.76 -15.71 5.58
N ASN A 140 -12.45 -15.65 5.85
CA ASN A 140 -11.60 -14.57 5.34
C ASN A 140 -11.33 -14.83 3.85
N LEU A 141 -12.17 -14.25 3.00
CA LEU A 141 -12.24 -14.53 1.56
C LEU A 141 -10.97 -14.12 0.80
N GLU A 142 -10.18 -13.18 1.33
CA GLU A 142 -8.90 -12.74 0.73
C GLU A 142 -7.81 -13.82 0.78
N LEU A 143 -8.02 -14.93 1.49
CA LEU A 143 -7.08 -16.06 1.54
C LEU A 143 -7.13 -16.92 0.26
N PHE A 144 -8.26 -16.94 -0.44
CA PHE A 144 -8.51 -17.89 -1.52
C PHE A 144 -8.67 -17.25 -2.90
N ASN A 145 -8.51 -15.92 -2.97
CA ASN A 145 -8.47 -15.18 -4.22
C ASN A 145 -7.17 -14.37 -4.28
N ALA A 146 -6.18 -14.94 -4.96
CA ALA A 146 -4.86 -14.34 -5.13
C ALA A 146 -4.91 -13.01 -5.90
N GLU A 147 -5.81 -12.88 -6.88
CA GLU A 147 -6.01 -11.63 -7.63
C GLU A 147 -6.55 -10.54 -6.69
N GLN A 148 -7.58 -10.83 -5.89
CA GLN A 148 -8.12 -9.87 -4.93
C GLN A 148 -7.11 -9.53 -3.83
N ALA A 149 -6.34 -10.51 -3.37
CA ALA A 149 -5.23 -10.30 -2.44
C ALA A 149 -4.18 -9.32 -3.00
N LEU A 150 -3.82 -9.51 -4.27
CA LEU A 150 -2.92 -8.64 -5.00
C LEU A 150 -3.50 -7.22 -5.10
N GLU A 151 -4.76 -7.07 -5.55
CA GLU A 151 -5.42 -5.77 -5.65
C GLU A 151 -5.47 -5.04 -4.31
N SER A 152 -5.79 -5.74 -3.22
CA SER A 152 -5.77 -5.17 -1.86
C SER A 152 -4.38 -4.68 -1.46
N LEU A 153 -3.32 -5.44 -1.79
CA LEU A 153 -1.93 -5.03 -1.53
C LEU A 153 -1.53 -3.80 -2.36
N ILE A 154 -1.85 -3.79 -3.66
CA ILE A 154 -1.54 -2.69 -4.57
C ILE A 154 -2.25 -1.40 -4.12
N LEU A 155 -3.54 -1.50 -3.78
CA LEU A 155 -4.31 -0.38 -3.26
C LEU A 155 -3.70 0.17 -1.97
N PHE A 156 -3.26 -0.71 -1.08
CA PHE A 156 -2.58 -0.32 0.15
C PHE A 156 -1.26 0.43 -0.13
N PHE A 157 -0.40 -0.11 -1.00
CA PHE A 157 0.84 0.58 -1.40
C PHE A 157 0.58 1.94 -2.03
N LYS A 158 -0.39 2.05 -2.94
CA LYS A 158 -0.79 3.33 -3.57
C LYS A 158 -1.28 4.35 -2.54
N ARG A 159 -2.05 3.92 -1.54
CA ARG A 159 -2.50 4.80 -0.43
C ARG A 159 -1.33 5.30 0.40
N GLN A 160 -0.42 4.41 0.79
CA GLN A 160 0.77 4.77 1.58
C GLN A 160 1.69 5.73 0.82
N LEU A 161 1.91 5.46 -0.47
CA LEU A 161 2.67 6.33 -1.36
C LEU A 161 2.01 7.72 -1.51
N SER A 162 0.69 7.74 -1.68
CA SER A 162 -0.10 8.98 -1.81
C SER A 162 -0.05 9.81 -0.54
N TYR A 163 -0.17 9.18 0.64
CA TYR A 163 -0.01 9.85 1.92
C TYR A 163 1.37 10.53 2.02
N CYS A 164 2.44 9.81 1.64
CA CYS A 164 3.79 10.37 1.67
C CYS A 164 3.96 11.59 0.76
N HIS A 165 3.27 11.64 -0.38
CA HIS A 165 3.39 12.75 -1.32
C HIS A 165 2.47 13.93 -0.95
N TYR A 166 1.19 13.66 -0.68
CA TYR A 166 0.15 14.70 -0.54
C TYR A 166 -0.05 15.17 0.91
N SER A 167 0.31 14.37 1.92
CA SER A 167 0.05 14.70 3.34
C SER A 167 1.28 15.20 4.09
N LEU A 168 2.50 14.76 3.71
CA LEU A 168 3.77 15.27 4.25
C LEU A 168 4.15 16.61 3.59
N LEU A 169 3.50 17.70 3.99
CA LEU A 169 3.71 19.01 3.39
C LEU A 169 4.93 19.74 3.98
N ILE A 170 5.77 20.32 3.13
CA ILE A 170 6.91 21.14 3.55
C ILE A 170 6.42 22.59 3.72
N ASN A 171 5.88 22.91 4.90
CA ASN A 171 5.21 24.17 5.19
C ASN A 171 5.67 24.87 6.49
N GLY A 172 6.54 24.24 7.28
CA GLY A 172 7.00 24.78 8.56
C GLY A 172 6.09 24.50 9.76
N ASP A 173 5.04 23.68 9.59
CA ASP A 173 4.16 23.28 10.68
C ASP A 173 4.83 22.22 11.58
N LYS A 174 5.20 22.64 12.79
CA LYS A 174 5.86 21.79 13.80
C LYS A 174 4.93 20.69 14.32
N ILE A 175 3.64 20.97 14.47
CA ILE A 175 2.67 19.98 14.96
C ILE A 175 2.52 18.90 13.89
N GLN A 176 2.38 19.30 12.63
CA GLN A 176 2.31 18.37 11.51
C GLN A 176 3.59 17.51 11.39
N ALA A 177 4.77 18.10 11.57
CA ALA A 177 6.03 17.36 11.52
C ALA A 177 6.07 16.25 12.58
N VAL A 178 5.73 16.57 13.83
CA VAL A 178 5.70 15.60 14.94
C VAL A 178 4.64 14.52 14.73
N THR A 179 3.42 14.88 14.34
CA THR A 179 2.36 13.88 14.10
C THR A 179 2.71 12.95 12.95
N THR A 180 3.39 13.45 11.92
CA THR A 180 3.76 12.60 10.78
C THR A 180 4.96 11.70 11.07
N GLU A 181 5.86 12.08 11.96
CA GLU A 181 6.90 11.16 12.47
C GLU A 181 6.27 9.91 13.10
N MET A 182 5.23 10.11 13.93
CA MET A 182 4.50 9.01 14.55
C MET A 182 3.87 8.09 13.51
N VAL A 183 3.24 8.67 12.47
CA VAL A 183 2.58 7.91 11.40
C VAL A 183 3.58 7.15 10.53
N VAL A 184 4.66 7.80 10.08
CA VAL A 184 5.70 7.16 9.24
C VAL A 184 6.36 6.00 9.99
N ASN A 185 6.54 6.13 11.31
CA ASN A 185 7.09 5.07 12.14
C ASN A 185 6.07 3.96 12.46
N SER A 186 4.78 4.27 12.59
CA SER A 186 3.72 3.28 12.84
C SER A 186 3.30 2.51 11.58
N ASP A 187 3.38 3.12 10.41
CA ASP A 187 2.98 2.50 9.14
C ASP A 187 4.05 1.54 8.60
N ALA A 188 5.30 1.66 9.07
CA ALA A 188 6.39 0.78 8.66
C ALA A 188 6.15 -0.71 9.04
N PRO A 189 5.71 -1.04 10.26
CA PRO A 189 5.28 -2.40 10.61
C PRO A 189 4.05 -2.89 9.81
N GLU A 190 3.09 -2.02 9.51
CA GLU A 190 1.89 -2.40 8.75
C GLU A 190 2.23 -2.73 7.28
N LEU A 191 3.16 -1.99 6.68
CA LEU A 191 3.73 -2.29 5.36
C LEU A 191 4.42 -3.66 5.32
N ASP A 192 5.14 -4.04 6.37
CA ASP A 192 5.73 -5.39 6.47
C ASP A 192 4.63 -6.44 6.62
N ARG A 193 3.72 -6.24 7.58
CA ARG A 193 2.63 -7.18 7.87
C ARG A 193 1.78 -7.48 6.64
N ARG A 194 1.36 -6.45 5.88
CA ARG A 194 0.54 -6.61 4.68
C ARG A 194 1.26 -7.34 3.56
N LEU A 195 2.56 -7.10 3.40
CA LEU A 195 3.35 -7.83 2.41
C LEU A 195 3.55 -9.29 2.83
N ASP A 196 3.86 -9.54 4.10
CA ASP A 196 4.02 -10.89 4.63
C ASP A 196 2.72 -11.69 4.54
N GLU A 197 1.57 -11.05 4.81
CA GLU A 197 0.25 -11.64 4.60
C GLU A 197 -0.02 -12.01 3.16
N TYR A 198 0.55 -11.30 2.18
CA TYR A 198 0.42 -11.63 0.76
C TYR A 198 1.38 -12.76 0.35
N LEU A 199 2.63 -12.71 0.80
CA LEU A 199 3.67 -13.65 0.39
C LEU A 199 3.53 -15.04 1.02
N ASN A 200 2.91 -15.14 2.20
CA ASN A 200 2.76 -16.39 2.94
C ASN A 200 1.35 -17.01 2.83
N LYS A 201 0.59 -16.69 1.76
CA LYS A 201 -0.70 -17.33 1.45
C LYS A 201 -0.53 -18.70 0.80
#